data_AF-A0A6B3RM65-F1
#
_entry.id   AF-A0A6B3RM65-F1
#
_cell.length_a   1.000
_cell.length_b   1.000
_cell.length_c   1.000
_cell.angle_alpha   90.00
_cell.angle_beta   90.00
_cell.angle_gamma   90.00
#
_symmetry.space_group_name_H-M   'P 1'
#
loop_
_entity.id
_entity.type
_entity.pdbx_description
1 polymer ?
#
loop_
_entity_poly.entity_id
_entity_poly.type
_entity_poly.pdbx_seq_one_letter_code
_entity_poly.pdbx_strand_id
1 'polypeptide(L)' 'RACTLPLTGKGVVDRIITNLGVLDVVPGGLKLVELADGVTEAELRAATEATLVN' A
#
# COMPACT_ATOMS: atom_id res chain seq x y z
N ARG A 1 2.12 5.67 -9.89
CA ARG A 1 1.09 5.24 -10.88
C ARG A 1 -0.27 5.80 -10.43
N ALA A 2 -1.27 5.89 -11.33
CA ALA A 2 -2.63 6.31 -10.99
C ALA A 2 -3.63 5.19 -11.31
N CYS A 3 -4.80 5.18 -10.65
CA CYS A 3 -5.85 4.22 -10.93
C CYS A 3 -6.31 4.33 -12.39
N THR A 4 -6.47 3.18 -13.06
CA THR A 4 -6.96 3.09 -14.45
C THR A 4 -8.48 2.97 -14.54
N LEU A 5 -9.13 2.56 -13.44
CA LEU A 5 -10.58 2.46 -13.32
C LEU A 5 -11.16 3.78 -12.77
N PRO A 6 -12.46 4.07 -13.04
CA PRO A 6 -13.14 5.20 -12.44
C PRO A 6 -13.05 5.17 -10.91
N LEU A 7 -12.67 6.31 -10.31
CA LEU A 7 -12.53 6.43 -8.87
C LEU A 7 -13.90 6.46 -8.18
N THR A 8 -14.08 5.66 -7.15
CA THR A 8 -15.21 5.79 -6.21
C THR A 8 -15.03 7.01 -5.29
N GLY A 9 -13.78 7.30 -4.89
CA GLY A 9 -13.41 8.46 -4.08
C GLY A 9 -11.94 8.78 -4.26
N LYS A 10 -11.57 10.08 -4.23
CA LYS A 10 -10.20 10.54 -4.44
C LYS A 10 -9.59 11.04 -3.13
N GLY A 11 -8.49 10.42 -2.70
CA GLY A 11 -7.75 10.85 -1.50
C GLY A 11 -8.52 10.64 -0.20
N VAL A 12 -9.39 9.63 -0.14
CA VAL A 12 -10.28 9.34 1.00
C VAL A 12 -9.87 8.12 1.81
N VAL A 13 -8.78 7.44 1.42
CA VAL A 13 -8.30 6.22 2.09
C VAL A 13 -7.14 6.59 2.99
N ASP A 14 -7.22 6.20 4.26
CA ASP A 14 -6.16 6.41 5.25
C ASP A 14 -5.28 5.16 5.46
N ARG A 15 -5.87 3.96 5.34
CA ARG A 15 -5.19 2.68 5.56
C ARG A 15 -5.68 1.60 4.59
N ILE A 16 -4.75 0.76 4.15
CA ILE A 16 -4.98 -0.37 3.25
C ILE A 16 -4.53 -1.64 3.95
N ILE A 17 -5.41 -2.62 4.06
CA ILE A 17 -5.14 -3.93 4.68
C ILE A 17 -5.26 -5.00 3.60
N THR A 18 -4.26 -5.87 3.53
CA THR A 18 -4.15 -6.93 2.53
C THR A 18 -3.75 -8.24 3.19
N ASN A 19 -3.72 -9.33 2.42
CA ASN A 19 -3.13 -10.59 2.86
C ASN A 19 -1.59 -10.52 3.01
N LEU A 20 -0.94 -9.46 2.54
CA LEU A 20 0.52 -9.28 2.63
C LEU A 20 0.95 -8.41 3.82
N GLY A 21 0.04 -7.57 4.31
CA GLY A 21 0.34 -6.62 5.39
C GLY A 21 -0.56 -5.40 5.38
N VAL A 22 -0.19 -4.44 6.23
CA VAL A 22 -0.91 -3.19 6.49
C VAL A 22 -0.07 -2.00 6.01
N LEU A 23 -0.72 -1.11 5.26
CA LEU A 23 -0.12 0.08 4.66
C LEU A 23 -0.91 1.33 5.06
N ASP A 24 -0.22 2.36 5.51
CA ASP A 24 -0.81 3.68 5.76
C ASP A 24 -0.59 4.62 4.57
N VAL A 25 -1.59 5.42 4.25
CA VAL A 25 -1.49 6.46 3.22
C VAL A 25 -0.88 7.71 3.86
N VAL A 26 0.30 8.09 3.39
CA VAL A 26 1.03 9.27 3.90
C VAL A 26 1.35 10.23 2.76
N PRO A 27 1.69 11.50 3.06
CA PRO A 27 2.17 12.41 2.03
C PRO A 27 3.36 11.80 1.27
N GLY A 28 3.20 11.60 -0.04
CA GLY A 28 4.26 11.08 -0.91
C GLY A 28 4.19 9.58 -1.22
N GLY A 29 3.35 8.79 -0.56
CA GLY A 29 3.23 7.36 -0.88
C GLY A 29 2.51 6.53 0.17
N LEU A 30 2.83 5.24 0.21
CA LEU A 30 2.33 4.30 1.21
C LEU A 30 3.45 3.92 2.17
N LYS A 31 3.16 3.92 3.46
CA LYS A 31 4.10 3.48 4.50
C LYS A 31 3.75 2.07 4.96
N LEU A 32 4.73 1.17 4.99
CA LEU A 32 4.56 -0.16 5.56
C LEU A 32 4.45 -0.07 7.09
N VAL A 33 3.35 -0.57 7.64
CA VAL A 33 3.10 -0.59 9.10
C VAL A 33 3.39 -1.97 9.68
N GLU A 34 2.93 -3.01 9.00
CA GLU A 34 3.01 -4.39 9.48
C GLU A 34 3.07 -5.35 8.29
N LEU A 35 3.83 -6.43 8.41
CA LEU A 35 3.84 -7.55 7.47
C LEU A 35 3.00 -8.69 8.02
N ALA A 36 2.27 -9.37 7.15
CA ALA A 36 1.60 -10.60 7.53
C ALA A 36 2.63 -11.69 7.88
N ASP A 37 2.22 -12.66 8.70
CA ASP A 37 3.08 -13.77 9.11
C ASP A 37 3.64 -14.53 7.89
N GLY A 38 4.97 -14.67 7.86
CA GLY A 38 5.67 -15.36 6.79
C GLY A 38 5.84 -14.54 5.50
N VAL A 39 5.38 -13.29 5.45
CA VAL A 39 5.58 -12.39 4.30
C VAL A 39 6.82 -11.55 4.51
N THR A 40 7.67 -11.48 3.49
CA THR A 40 8.85 -10.63 3.47
C THR A 40 8.55 -9.25 2.89
N GLU A 41 9.32 -8.25 3.32
CA GLU A 41 9.24 -6.91 2.74
C GLU A 41 9.51 -6.90 1.23
N ALA A 42 10.41 -7.77 0.76
CA ALA A 42 10.73 -7.90 -0.66
C ALA A 42 9.53 -8.37 -1.48
N GLU A 43 8.76 -9.35 -0.99
CA GLU A 43 7.54 -9.83 -1.63
C GLU A 43 6.48 -8.74 -1.69
N LEU A 44 6.26 -8.02 -0.58
CA LEU A 44 5.31 -6.91 -0.53
C LEU A 44 5.69 -5.79 -1.52
N ARG A 45 6.99 -5.43 -1.60
CA ARG A 45 7.51 -4.45 -2.55
C ARG A 45 7.36 -4.90 -4.00
N ALA A 46 7.57 -6.18 -4.30
CA ALA A 46 7.40 -6.73 -5.64
C ALA A 46 5.92 -6.75 -6.07
N ALA A 47 4.99 -6.95 -5.13
CA ALA A 47 3.55 -6.97 -5.39
C ALA A 47 2.90 -5.56 -5.43
N THR A 48 3.61 -4.52 -4.97
CA THR A 48 3.05 -3.17 -4.82
C THR A 48 3.67 -2.20 -5.82
N GLU A 49 2.88 -1.74 -6.79
CA GLU A 49 3.32 -0.75 -7.78
C GLU A 49 3.35 0.69 -7.28
N ALA A 50 2.68 0.96 -6.15
CA ALA A 50 2.68 2.27 -5.52
C ALA A 50 4.04 2.57 -4.89
N THR A 51 4.40 3.85 -4.83
CA THR A 51 5.63 4.27 -4.14
C THR A 51 5.51 3.95 -2.66
N LEU A 52 6.42 3.09 -2.18
CA LEU A 52 6.56 2.75 -0.77
C LEU A 52 7.60 3.66 -0.12
N VAL A 53 7.23 4.28 1.00
CA VAL A 53 8.08 5.16 1.80
C VAL A 53 8.34 4.53 3.17
N ASN A 54 9.54 4.72 3.71
CA ASN A 54 9.96 4.18 5.01
C ASN A 54 9.58 5.13 6.15
#